data_AF-A0A7S1A6I6-F1
#
_entry.id   AF-A0A7S1A6I6-F1
#
_cell.length_a   1.000
_cell.length_b   1.000
_cell.length_c   1.000
_cell.angle_alpha   90.00
_cell.angle_beta   90.00
_cell.angle_gamma   90.00
#
_symmetry.space_group_name_H-M   'P 1'
#
loop_
_entity.id
_entity.type
_entity.pdbx_description
1 polymer ?
#
loop_
_entity_poly.entity_id
_entity_poly.type
_entity_poly.pdbx_seq_one_letter_code
_entity_poly.pdbx_strand_id
1 'polypeptide(L)'
;VTVLSDIVVLVLFALCTTLLHVVEEGGTFGVAVILSIFGNILGSLLLGVVAGLVMKVCLAEAAKPDDEEDTPTWRVGARGALLLATLFATFVLSDQVHEWSAGAVKMEPLLVCTVASCLCGHDSSVRNQLVESLHVWTPVVLLPFFTLAGATLEIPSLLELLPSALVCVLLRMVGIAIGSHLAGMLTCKLYPELQMTQTSVRC
;
A
#
# COMPACT_ATOMS: atom_id res chain seq x y z
N VAL A 1 12.11 0.81 2.69
CA VAL A 1 11.87 -0.22 3.74
C VAL A 1 10.39 -0.27 4.11
N THR A 2 9.76 0.87 4.43
CA THR A 2 8.33 0.95 4.80
C THR A 2 7.37 0.39 3.75
N VAL A 3 7.56 0.73 2.47
CA VAL A 3 6.70 0.21 1.38
C VAL A 3 6.75 -1.33 1.28
N LEU A 4 7.94 -1.92 1.46
CA LEU A 4 8.09 -3.37 1.41
C LEU A 4 7.45 -4.04 2.64
N SER A 5 7.61 -3.47 3.83
CA SER A 5 6.94 -3.99 5.02
C SER A 5 5.41 -3.91 4.89
N ASP A 6 4.89 -2.84 4.28
CA ASP A 6 3.45 -2.69 4.07
C ASP A 6 2.92 -3.73 3.08
N ILE A 7 3.64 -3.99 1.97
CA ILE A 7 3.29 -5.09 1.04
C ILE A 7 3.25 -6.44 1.77
N VAL A 8 4.26 -6.74 2.59
CA VAL A 8 4.32 -8.01 3.35
C VAL A 8 3.14 -8.11 4.31
N VAL A 9 2.80 -7.03 5.00
CA VAL A 9 1.64 -6.99 5.92
C VAL A 9 0.33 -7.17 5.17
N LEU A 10 0.15 -6.55 4.00
CA LEU A 10 -1.04 -6.72 3.15
C LEU A 10 -1.19 -8.17 2.65
N VAL A 11 -0.08 -8.81 2.27
CA VAL A 11 -0.09 -10.23 1.88
C VAL A 11 -0.45 -11.13 3.07
N LEU A 12 0.10 -10.87 4.26
CA LEU A 12 -0.25 -11.59 5.49
C LEU A 12 -1.73 -11.38 5.85
N PHE A 13 -2.25 -10.17 5.69
CA PHE A 13 -3.65 -9.86 5.94
C PHE A 13 -4.58 -10.59 4.97
N ALA A 14 -4.26 -10.60 3.68
CA ALA A 14 -4.99 -11.37 2.67
C ALA A 14 -4.98 -12.89 2.98
N LEU A 15 -3.85 -13.41 3.46
CA LEU A 15 -3.73 -14.80 3.89
C LEU A 15 -4.62 -15.08 5.11
N CYS A 16 -4.56 -14.25 6.15
CA CYS A 16 -5.39 -14.41 7.35
C CYS A 16 -6.89 -14.34 7.04
N THR A 17 -7.32 -13.38 6.21
CA THR A 17 -8.74 -13.23 5.84
C THR A 17 -9.25 -14.40 5.02
N THR A 18 -8.43 -14.94 4.10
CA THR A 18 -8.80 -16.14 3.34
C THR A 18 -8.91 -17.37 4.25
N LEU A 19 -8.00 -17.52 5.23
CA LEU A 19 -8.07 -18.60 6.21
C LEU A 19 -9.33 -18.51 7.08
N LEU A 20 -9.71 -17.31 7.53
CA LEU A 20 -10.93 -17.11 8.31
C LEU A 20 -12.18 -17.48 7.52
N HIS A 21 -12.25 -17.07 6.25
CA HIS A 21 -13.37 -17.38 5.38
C HIS A 21 -13.59 -18.90 5.21
N VAL A 22 -12.50 -19.65 5.02
CA VAL A 22 -12.55 -21.12 4.93
C VAL A 22 -13.04 -21.76 6.24
N VAL A 23 -12.62 -21.22 7.39
CA VAL A 23 -13.05 -21.70 8.71
C VAL A 23 -14.54 -21.44 8.94
N GLU A 24 -15.04 -20.27 8.54
CA GLU A 24 -16.45 -19.89 8.69
C GLU A 24 -17.39 -20.68 7.76
N GLU A 25 -16.97 -20.92 6.52
CA GLU A 25 -17.78 -21.67 5.53
C GLU A 25 -17.71 -23.20 5.70
N GLY A 26 -16.95 -23.70 6.69
CA GLY A 26 -16.78 -25.14 6.94
C GLY A 26 -15.99 -25.84 5.83
N GLY A 27 -15.16 -25.10 5.09
CA GLY A 27 -14.35 -25.62 4.01
C GLY A 27 -13.23 -26.53 4.52
N THR A 28 -12.92 -27.59 3.77
CA THR A 28 -11.75 -28.43 4.06
C THR A 28 -10.47 -27.67 3.73
N PHE A 29 -9.50 -27.65 4.67
CA PHE A 29 -8.13 -27.22 4.38
C PHE A 29 -7.54 -28.09 3.27
N GLY A 30 -7.50 -27.57 2.05
CA GLY A 30 -7.08 -28.30 0.86
C GLY A 30 -6.49 -27.39 -0.20
N VAL A 31 -6.20 -27.97 -1.37
CA VAL A 31 -5.59 -27.28 -2.52
C VAL A 31 -6.39 -26.04 -2.95
N ALA A 32 -7.72 -26.05 -2.74
CA ALA A 32 -8.60 -24.92 -3.05
C ALA A 32 -8.23 -23.64 -2.28
N VAL A 33 -7.82 -23.75 -1.01
CA VAL A 33 -7.45 -22.58 -0.18
C VAL A 33 -6.15 -21.96 -0.69
N ILE A 34 -5.16 -22.80 -0.97
CA ILE A 34 -3.87 -22.36 -1.52
C ILE A 34 -4.09 -21.69 -2.88
N LEU A 35 -4.96 -22.28 -3.71
CA LEU A 35 -5.30 -21.71 -5.01
C LEU A 35 -6.05 -20.37 -4.88
N SER A 36 -6.96 -20.22 -3.91
CA SER A 36 -7.64 -18.95 -3.61
C SER A 36 -6.65 -17.88 -3.16
N ILE A 37 -5.73 -18.19 -2.24
CA ILE A 37 -4.69 -17.25 -1.79
C ILE A 37 -3.82 -16.78 -2.96
N PHE A 38 -3.36 -17.73 -3.79
CA PHE A 38 -2.57 -17.40 -4.97
C PHE A 38 -3.37 -16.55 -5.96
N GLY A 39 -4.66 -16.87 -6.15
CA GLY A 39 -5.59 -16.09 -6.97
C GLY A 39 -5.80 -14.67 -6.46
N ASN A 40 -5.95 -14.47 -5.15
CA ASN A 40 -6.14 -13.16 -4.52
C ASN A 40 -4.89 -12.28 -4.71
N ILE A 41 -3.71 -12.83 -4.44
CA ILE A 41 -2.44 -12.10 -4.58
C ILE A 41 -2.17 -11.80 -6.06
N LEU A 42 -2.30 -12.80 -6.94
CA LEU A 42 -2.04 -12.63 -8.37
C LEU A 42 -3.05 -11.68 -9.01
N GLY A 43 -4.33 -11.79 -8.66
CA GLY A 43 -5.38 -10.89 -9.12
C GLY A 43 -5.13 -9.45 -8.69
N SER A 44 -4.76 -9.23 -7.42
CA SER A 44 -4.40 -7.90 -6.90
C SER A 44 -3.14 -7.34 -7.59
N LEU A 45 -2.15 -8.18 -7.87
CA LEU A 45 -0.94 -7.78 -8.59
C LEU A 45 -1.25 -7.39 -10.05
N LEU A 46 -2.04 -8.20 -10.76
CA LEU A 46 -2.45 -7.94 -12.14
C LEU A 46 -3.26 -6.66 -12.24
N LEU A 47 -4.27 -6.50 -11.38
CA LEU A 47 -5.07 -5.28 -11.34
C LEU A 47 -4.21 -4.06 -10.98
N GLY A 48 -3.23 -4.22 -10.09
CA GLY A 48 -2.25 -3.17 -9.75
C GLY A 48 -1.38 -2.76 -10.93
N VAL A 49 -0.93 -3.72 -11.73
CA VAL A 49 -0.18 -3.43 -12.97
C VAL A 49 -1.05 -2.69 -13.98
N VAL A 50 -2.29 -3.14 -14.20
CA VAL A 50 -3.23 -2.46 -15.11
C VAL A 50 -3.50 -1.04 -14.63
N ALA A 51 -3.81 -0.85 -13.34
CA ALA A 51 -4.03 0.46 -12.75
C ALA A 51 -2.79 1.37 -12.87
N GLY A 52 -1.60 0.83 -12.65
CA GLY A 52 -0.33 1.55 -12.81
C GLY A 52 -0.06 1.98 -14.25
N LEU A 53 -0.40 1.14 -15.23
CA LEU A 53 -0.32 1.49 -16.65
C LEU A 53 -1.31 2.60 -17.02
N VAL A 54 -2.56 2.51 -16.53
CA VAL A 54 -3.58 3.55 -16.72
C VAL A 54 -3.10 4.87 -16.12
N MET A 55 -2.63 4.87 -14.87
CA MET A 55 -2.08 6.08 -14.23
C MET A 55 -0.89 6.64 -15.00
N LYS A 56 0.01 5.77 -15.49
CA LYS A 56 1.16 6.20 -16.30
C LYS A 56 0.71 6.92 -17.57
N VAL A 57 -0.27 6.38 -18.30
CA VAL A 57 -0.81 7.01 -19.50
C VAL A 57 -1.47 8.35 -19.16
N CYS A 58 -2.33 8.39 -18.13
CA CYS A 58 -3.02 9.61 -17.76
C CYS A 58 -2.08 10.73 -17.30
N LEU A 59 -1.00 10.39 -16.58
CA LEU A 59 -0.01 11.39 -16.17
C LEU A 59 0.88 11.80 -17.34
N ALA A 60 1.26 10.88 -18.24
CA ALA A 60 2.06 11.19 -19.43
C ALA A 60 1.32 12.11 -20.42
N GLU A 61 0.01 11.92 -20.61
CA GLU A 61 -0.79 12.83 -21.44
C GLU A 61 -0.90 14.23 -20.82
N ALA A 62 -1.00 14.30 -19.49
CA ALA A 62 -1.00 15.57 -18.77
C ALA A 62 0.38 16.26 -18.78
N ALA A 63 1.45 15.56 -19.17
CA ALA A 63 2.85 16.03 -19.19
C ALA A 63 3.29 16.67 -20.52
N LYS A 64 2.39 16.79 -21.51
CA LYS A 64 2.74 17.27 -22.85
C LYS A 64 3.47 18.63 -22.76
N PRO A 65 4.61 18.81 -23.47
CA PRO A 65 5.48 19.96 -23.34
C PRO A 65 4.94 21.11 -24.20
N ASP A 66 3.82 21.69 -23.80
CA ASP A 66 3.44 23.01 -24.26
C ASP A 66 3.95 24.00 -23.21
N ASP A 67 5.14 24.52 -23.50
CA ASP A 67 5.81 25.76 -23.09
C ASP A 67 5.52 26.42 -21.71
N GLU A 68 6.60 26.98 -21.16
CA GLU A 68 6.66 28.01 -20.12
C GLU A 68 6.48 27.60 -18.64
N GLU A 69 7.60 27.80 -17.92
CA GLU A 69 7.93 28.09 -16.52
C GLU A 69 6.86 28.20 -15.40
N ASP A 70 5.56 28.20 -15.69
CA ASP A 70 4.47 28.29 -14.72
C ASP A 70 3.40 27.24 -15.01
N THR A 71 3.60 25.99 -14.55
CA THR A 71 2.49 25.03 -14.54
C THR A 71 1.40 25.55 -13.60
N PRO A 72 0.20 25.89 -14.07
CA PRO A 72 -0.82 26.50 -13.23
C PRO A 72 -1.28 25.50 -12.17
N THR A 73 -1.39 25.95 -10.92
CA THR A 73 -1.73 25.14 -9.73
C THR A 73 -2.97 24.26 -9.91
N TRP A 74 -3.95 24.68 -10.71
CA TRP A 74 -5.15 23.90 -11.00
C TRP A 74 -4.86 22.61 -11.81
N ARG A 75 -3.83 22.57 -12.67
CA ARG A 75 -3.45 21.36 -13.42
C ARG A 75 -2.86 20.29 -12.51
N VAL A 76 -2.07 20.68 -11.51
CA VAL A 76 -1.56 19.77 -10.47
C VAL A 76 -2.73 19.21 -9.65
N GLY A 77 -3.69 20.07 -9.31
CA GLY A 77 -4.96 19.66 -8.69
C GLY A 77 -5.71 18.62 -9.53
N ALA A 78 -5.93 18.88 -10.82
CA ALA A 78 -6.64 17.98 -11.72
C ALA A 78 -5.94 16.61 -11.88
N ARG A 79 -4.60 16.59 -11.97
CA ARG A 79 -3.82 15.34 -12.02
C ARG A 79 -4.03 14.50 -10.77
N GLY A 80 -3.97 15.11 -9.58
CA GLY A 80 -4.22 14.36 -8.35
C GLY A 80 -5.68 13.97 -8.13
N ALA A 81 -6.65 14.74 -8.65
CA ALA A 81 -8.04 14.31 -8.70
C ALA A 81 -8.20 13.07 -9.59
N LEU A 82 -7.49 13.00 -10.72
CA LEU A 82 -7.47 11.83 -11.58
C LEU A 82 -6.82 10.63 -10.90
N LEU A 83 -5.73 10.83 -10.14
CA LEU A 83 -5.17 9.77 -9.28
C LEU A 83 -6.23 9.23 -8.31
N LEU A 84 -6.92 10.11 -7.58
CA LEU A 84 -8.00 9.69 -6.67
C LEU A 84 -9.14 8.97 -7.40
N ALA A 85 -9.50 9.41 -8.60
CA ALA A 85 -10.50 8.74 -9.42
C ALA A 85 -10.04 7.33 -9.82
N THR A 86 -8.76 7.14 -10.18
CA THR A 86 -8.22 5.80 -10.46
C THR A 86 -8.22 4.91 -9.22
N LEU A 87 -7.89 5.45 -8.04
CA LEU A 87 -7.96 4.72 -6.77
C LEU A 87 -9.40 4.34 -6.41
N PHE A 88 -10.36 5.23 -6.64
CA PHE A 88 -11.77 4.93 -6.41
C PHE A 88 -12.28 3.87 -7.40
N ALA A 89 -11.88 3.96 -8.67
CA ALA A 89 -12.23 2.99 -9.69
C ALA A 89 -11.67 1.59 -9.37
N THR A 90 -10.42 1.48 -8.89
CA THR A 90 -9.86 0.18 -8.48
C THR A 90 -10.58 -0.40 -7.28
N PHE A 91 -11.04 0.43 -6.33
CA PHE A 91 -11.85 -0.02 -5.21
C PHE A 91 -13.21 -0.59 -5.67
N VAL A 92 -13.94 0.15 -6.53
CA VAL A 92 -15.22 -0.31 -7.09
C VAL A 92 -15.04 -1.59 -7.93
N LEU A 93 -13.99 -1.67 -8.75
CA LEU A 93 -13.68 -2.87 -9.53
C LEU A 93 -13.37 -4.07 -8.64
N SER A 94 -12.65 -3.86 -7.54
CA SER A 94 -12.36 -4.91 -6.57
C SER A 94 -13.64 -5.50 -5.95
N ASP A 95 -14.63 -4.66 -5.66
CA ASP A 95 -15.92 -5.08 -5.11
C ASP A 95 -16.77 -5.84 -6.16
N GLN A 96 -16.82 -5.35 -7.39
CA GLN A 96 -17.50 -6.02 -8.50
C GLN A 96 -16.90 -7.40 -8.82
N VAL A 97 -15.57 -7.54 -8.73
CA VAL A 97 -14.90 -8.84 -8.90
C VAL A 97 -15.28 -9.80 -7.77
N HIS A 98 -15.45 -9.31 -6.56
CA HIS A 98 -15.89 -10.13 -5.43
C HIS A 98 -17.28 -10.72 -5.67
N GLU A 99 -18.23 -9.89 -6.12
CA GLU A 99 -19.59 -10.34 -6.48
C GLU A 99 -19.56 -11.35 -7.65
N TRP A 100 -18.80 -11.07 -8.70
CA TRP A 100 -18.71 -11.94 -9.87
C TRP A 100 -18.06 -13.30 -9.55
N SER A 101 -17.11 -13.32 -8.62
CA SER A 101 -16.44 -14.56 -8.17
C SER A 101 -17.23 -15.34 -7.12
N ALA A 102 -18.48 -14.94 -6.82
CA ALA A 102 -19.32 -15.54 -5.79
C ALA A 102 -18.61 -15.64 -4.43
N GLY A 103 -17.78 -14.65 -4.09
CA GLY A 103 -17.03 -14.59 -2.84
C GLY A 103 -15.66 -15.28 -2.83
N ALA A 104 -15.32 -16.06 -3.85
CA ALA A 104 -14.11 -16.89 -3.86
C ALA A 104 -12.79 -16.10 -3.99
N VAL A 105 -12.85 -14.89 -4.56
CA VAL A 105 -11.70 -14.02 -4.75
C VAL A 105 -11.95 -12.67 -4.09
N LYS A 106 -11.06 -12.30 -3.18
CA LYS A 106 -11.04 -10.99 -2.54
C LYS A 106 -9.75 -10.29 -2.91
N MET A 107 -9.86 -9.32 -3.81
CA MET A 107 -8.73 -8.47 -4.17
C MET A 107 -8.49 -7.44 -3.07
N GLU A 108 -7.22 -7.18 -2.78
CA GLU A 108 -6.82 -6.23 -1.75
C GLU A 108 -6.54 -4.87 -2.41
N PRO A 109 -7.45 -3.87 -2.33
CA PRO A 109 -7.32 -2.62 -3.07
C PRO A 109 -6.08 -1.81 -2.64
N LEU A 110 -5.62 -1.98 -1.39
CA LEU A 110 -4.38 -1.38 -0.91
C LEU A 110 -3.16 -1.96 -1.64
N LEU A 111 -3.12 -3.28 -1.85
CA LEU A 111 -2.02 -3.94 -2.55
C LEU A 111 -1.99 -3.50 -4.03
N VAL A 112 -3.17 -3.42 -4.66
CA VAL A 112 -3.36 -2.87 -6.02
C VAL A 112 -2.75 -1.46 -6.11
N CYS A 113 -3.12 -0.57 -5.17
CA CYS A 113 -2.62 0.80 -5.14
C CYS A 113 -1.10 0.88 -4.93
N THR A 114 -0.55 0.06 -4.03
CA THR A 114 0.90 0.03 -3.77
C THR A 114 1.67 -0.43 -5.00
N VAL A 115 1.22 -1.48 -5.69
CA VAL A 115 1.85 -1.97 -6.93
C VAL A 115 1.79 -0.90 -8.01
N ALA A 116 0.62 -0.26 -8.17
CA ALA A 116 0.40 0.77 -9.17
C ALA A 116 1.30 2.01 -8.93
N SER A 117 1.44 2.44 -7.66
CA SER A 117 2.35 3.52 -7.25
C SER A 117 3.82 3.15 -7.48
N CYS A 118 4.23 1.92 -7.17
CA CYS A 118 5.58 1.43 -7.44
C CYS A 118 5.91 1.46 -8.94
N LEU A 119 4.95 1.07 -9.81
CA LEU A 119 5.14 1.07 -11.25
C LEU A 119 5.31 2.49 -11.80
N CYS A 120 4.46 3.43 -11.38
CA CYS A 120 4.58 4.83 -11.79
C CYS A 120 5.82 5.51 -11.19
N GLY A 121 6.21 5.17 -9.96
CA GLY A 121 7.38 5.72 -9.30
C GLY A 121 8.71 5.21 -9.87
N HIS A 122 8.72 4.04 -10.51
CA HIS A 122 9.88 3.51 -11.20
C HIS A 122 10.23 4.29 -12.48
N ASP A 123 9.23 4.85 -13.15
CA ASP A 123 9.42 5.63 -14.37
C ASP A 123 9.86 7.08 -14.07
N SER A 124 11.08 7.43 -14.44
CA SER A 124 11.64 8.76 -14.19
C SER A 124 10.89 9.88 -14.90
N SER A 125 10.20 9.60 -16.01
CA SER A 125 9.46 10.61 -16.78
C SER A 125 8.18 11.07 -16.07
N VAL A 126 7.54 10.17 -15.32
CA VAL A 126 6.24 10.41 -14.69
C VAL A 126 6.35 10.63 -13.18
N ARG A 127 7.44 10.14 -12.56
CA ARG A 127 7.69 10.20 -11.11
C ARG A 127 7.54 11.60 -10.53
N ASN A 128 8.11 12.63 -11.16
CA ASN A 128 8.08 13.98 -10.59
C ASN A 128 6.65 14.52 -10.48
N GLN A 129 5.81 14.27 -11.49
CA GLN A 129 4.41 14.70 -11.51
C GLN A 129 3.56 13.93 -10.52
N LEU A 130 3.84 12.63 -10.34
CA LEU A 130 3.21 11.81 -9.31
C LEU A 130 3.52 12.35 -7.91
N VAL A 131 4.79 12.63 -7.62
CA VAL A 131 5.21 13.16 -6.30
C VAL A 131 4.58 14.52 -6.03
N GLU A 132 4.57 15.42 -7.02
CA GLU A 132 3.96 16.74 -6.90
C GLU A 132 2.45 16.64 -6.61
N SER A 133 1.74 15.79 -7.36
CA SER A 133 0.30 15.57 -7.16
C SER A 133 0.03 14.96 -5.78
N LEU A 134 0.82 13.98 -5.36
CA LEU A 134 0.69 13.37 -4.04
C LEU A 134 0.95 14.39 -2.94
N HIS A 135 1.92 15.30 -3.08
CA HIS A 135 2.22 16.29 -2.06
C HIS A 135 1.04 17.24 -1.79
N VAL A 136 0.33 17.64 -2.84
CA VAL A 136 -0.85 18.51 -2.75
C VAL A 136 -2.06 17.78 -2.14
N TRP A 137 -2.29 16.53 -2.56
CA TRP A 137 -3.50 15.79 -2.16
C TRP A 137 -3.38 15.01 -0.85
N THR A 138 -2.16 14.64 -0.44
CA THR A 138 -1.90 13.95 0.83
C THR A 138 -2.58 14.63 2.02
N PRO A 139 -2.39 15.95 2.28
CA PRO A 139 -3.05 16.60 3.41
C PRO A 139 -4.57 16.65 3.25
N VAL A 140 -5.08 16.79 2.02
CA VAL A 140 -6.52 16.85 1.73
C VAL A 140 -7.21 15.53 2.08
N VAL A 141 -6.54 14.39 1.89
CA VAL A 141 -7.10 13.06 2.19
C VAL A 141 -6.79 12.64 3.63
N LEU A 142 -5.56 12.84 4.10
CA LEU A 142 -5.15 12.38 5.43
C LEU A 142 -5.82 13.13 6.56
N LEU A 143 -6.06 14.44 6.41
CA LEU A 143 -6.69 15.25 7.46
C LEU A 143 -8.12 14.76 7.79
N PRO A 144 -9.06 14.64 6.82
CA PRO A 144 -10.39 14.09 7.11
C PRO A 144 -10.30 12.63 7.55
N PHE A 145 -9.43 11.81 6.96
CA PHE A 145 -9.22 10.42 7.37
C PHE A 145 -8.86 10.29 8.86
N PHE A 146 -7.87 11.06 9.34
CA PHE A 146 -7.47 11.01 10.75
C PHE A 146 -8.54 11.58 11.68
N THR A 147 -9.26 12.63 11.26
CA THR A 147 -10.37 13.17 12.06
C THR A 147 -11.53 12.19 12.17
N LEU A 148 -11.88 11.50 11.08
CA LEU A 148 -12.95 10.51 11.06
C LEU A 148 -12.54 9.28 11.87
N ALA A 149 -11.32 8.77 11.68
CA ALA A 149 -10.80 7.64 12.43
C ALA A 149 -10.79 7.91 13.95
N GLY A 150 -10.40 9.12 14.36
CA GLY A 150 -10.49 9.56 15.76
C GLY A 150 -11.92 9.70 16.25
N ALA A 151 -12.84 10.19 15.41
CA ALA A 151 -14.26 10.35 15.76
C ALA A 151 -15.01 9.01 15.84
N THR A 152 -14.63 8.01 15.05
CA THR A 152 -15.19 6.64 15.10
C THR A 152 -14.73 5.84 16.31
N LEU A 153 -13.77 6.37 17.08
CA LEU A 153 -13.21 5.66 18.22
C LEU A 153 -14.14 5.76 19.43
N GLU A 154 -14.78 4.65 19.77
CA GLU A 154 -15.59 4.53 20.97
C GLU A 154 -14.70 4.32 22.19
N ILE A 155 -14.56 5.37 23.02
CA ILE A 155 -13.73 5.39 24.24
C ILE A 155 -13.99 4.16 25.15
N PRO A 156 -15.24 3.75 25.46
CA PRO A 156 -15.46 2.60 26.35
C PRO A 156 -14.94 1.29 25.76
N SER A 157 -15.20 1.00 24.48
CA SER A 157 -14.66 -0.19 23.80
C SER A 157 -13.14 -0.15 23.68
N LEU A 158 -12.55 1.04 23.52
CA LEU A 158 -11.09 1.18 23.51
C LEU A 158 -10.48 0.82 24.86
N LEU A 159 -11.09 1.20 25.98
CA LEU A 159 -10.57 0.84 27.30
C LEU A 159 -10.57 -0.68 27.53
N GLU A 160 -11.58 -1.39 27.02
CA GLU A 160 -11.65 -2.86 27.08
C GLU A 160 -10.56 -3.52 26.22
N LEU A 161 -10.26 -2.94 25.05
CA LEU A 161 -9.27 -3.46 24.10
C LEU A 161 -7.84 -2.94 24.35
N LEU A 162 -7.67 -1.95 25.23
CA LEU A 162 -6.40 -1.33 25.59
C LEU A 162 -5.28 -2.33 25.90
N PRO A 163 -5.47 -3.37 26.74
CA PRO A 163 -4.39 -4.32 27.03
C PRO A 163 -3.94 -5.07 25.77
N SER A 164 -4.87 -5.50 24.92
CA SER A 164 -4.58 -6.18 23.65
C SER A 164 -3.85 -5.27 22.67
N ALA A 165 -4.29 -4.02 22.56
CA ALA A 165 -3.66 -3.01 21.73
C ALA A 165 -2.21 -2.73 22.18
N LEU A 166 -1.99 -2.62 23.50
CA LEU A 166 -0.67 -2.36 24.08
C LEU A 166 0.30 -3.53 23.83
N VAL A 167 -0.17 -4.77 23.98
CA VAL A 167 0.60 -5.96 23.61
C VAL A 167 0.96 -5.95 22.12
N CYS A 168 0.02 -5.62 21.23
CA CYS A 168 0.29 -5.55 19.80
C CYS A 168 1.33 -4.47 19.45
N VAL A 169 1.27 -3.30 20.10
CA VAL A 169 2.27 -2.24 19.92
C VAL A 169 3.64 -2.69 20.40
N LEU A 170 3.72 -3.34 21.57
CA LEU A 170 4.98 -3.87 22.08
C LEU A 170 5.56 -4.94 21.16
N LEU A 171 4.74 -5.88 20.69
CA LEU A 171 5.17 -6.91 19.73
C LEU A 171 5.69 -6.27 18.43
N ARG A 172 5.04 -5.21 17.94
CA ARG A 172 5.52 -4.46 16.77
C ARG A 172 6.87 -3.80 17.03
N MET A 173 7.05 -3.14 18.16
CA MET A 173 8.31 -2.48 18.52
C MET A 173 9.45 -3.49 18.65
N VAL A 174 9.21 -4.60 19.37
CA VAL A 174 10.19 -5.68 19.55
C VAL A 174 10.51 -6.36 18.22
N GLY A 175 9.50 -6.66 17.40
CA GLY A 175 9.68 -7.28 16.09
C GLY A 175 10.52 -6.44 15.14
N ILE A 176 10.25 -5.12 15.05
CA ILE A 176 11.04 -4.21 14.22
C ILE A 176 12.46 -4.08 14.77
N ALA A 177 12.64 -4.00 16.09
CA ALA A 177 13.96 -3.89 16.71
C ALA A 177 14.80 -5.15 16.44
N ILE A 178 14.27 -6.34 16.73
CA ILE A 178 14.95 -7.62 16.50
C ILE A 178 15.24 -7.80 15.01
N GLY A 179 14.27 -7.56 14.13
CA GLY A 179 14.44 -7.68 12.68
C GLY A 179 15.53 -6.75 12.15
N SER A 180 15.57 -5.50 12.60
CA SER A 180 16.59 -4.53 12.20
C SER A 180 17.98 -4.89 12.74
N HIS A 181 18.07 -5.38 13.98
CA HIS A 181 19.32 -5.84 14.56
C HIS A 181 19.88 -7.07 13.83
N LEU A 182 19.05 -8.09 13.57
CA LEU A 182 19.48 -9.27 12.82
C LEU A 182 19.90 -8.90 11.39
N ALA A 183 19.11 -8.08 10.70
CA ALA A 183 19.45 -7.64 9.34
C ALA A 183 20.77 -6.87 9.31
N GLY A 184 21.02 -6.00 10.29
CA GLY A 184 22.29 -5.30 10.45
C GLY A 184 23.46 -6.24 10.69
N MET A 185 23.32 -7.19 11.62
CA MET A 185 24.37 -8.20 11.89
C MET A 185 24.67 -9.08 10.68
N LEU A 186 23.64 -9.51 9.95
CA LEU A 186 23.79 -10.35 8.76
C LEU A 186 24.52 -9.60 7.64
N THR A 187 24.17 -8.32 7.45
CA THR A 187 24.80 -7.45 6.43
C THR A 187 26.29 -7.27 6.73
N CYS A 188 26.66 -6.97 7.97
CA CYS A 188 28.06 -6.83 8.37
C CYS A 188 28.87 -8.12 8.18
N LYS A 189 28.25 -9.29 8.30
CA LYS A 189 28.91 -10.58 8.14
C LYS A 189 29.06 -10.99 6.66
N LEU A 190 28.07 -10.71 5.82
CA LEU A 190 28.03 -11.14 4.42
C LEU A 190 28.75 -10.19 3.46
N TYR A 191 28.78 -8.89 3.76
CA TYR A 191 29.42 -7.87 2.94
C TYR A 191 30.35 -6.99 3.80
N PRO A 192 31.50 -7.52 4.27
CA PRO A 192 32.45 -6.76 5.07
C PRO A 192 33.07 -5.57 4.31
N GLU A 193 33.05 -5.61 2.98
CA GLU A 193 33.52 -4.54 2.08
C GLU A 193 32.52 -3.37 1.96
N LEU A 194 31.23 -3.58 2.26
CA LEU A 194 30.27 -2.50 2.49
C LEU A 194 30.44 -1.98 3.94
N GLN A 195 31.65 -1.55 4.28
CA GLN A 195 31.77 -0.60 5.38
C GLN A 195 31.08 0.67 4.91
N MET A 196 29.81 0.80 5.29
CA MET A 196 29.12 2.09 5.41
C MET A 196 30.01 2.91 6.32
N THR A 197 30.99 3.59 5.71
CA THR A 197 31.85 4.54 6.37
C THR A 197 30.87 5.49 7.00
N GLN A 198 30.90 5.60 8.33
CA GLN A 198 30.23 6.70 8.97
C GLN A 198 30.87 7.96 8.39
N THR A 199 30.29 8.49 7.32
CA THR A 199 30.38 9.91 7.03
C THR A 199 29.74 10.53 8.24
N SER A 200 30.60 10.86 9.21
CA SER A 200 30.24 11.76 10.30
C SER A 200 29.54 12.92 9.63
N VAL A 201 28.27 13.11 9.96
CA VAL A 201 27.65 14.41 9.82
C VAL A 201 28.48 15.32 10.71
N ARG A 202 29.52 15.94 10.13
CA ARG A 202 30.16 17.09 10.72
C ARG A 202 29.13 18.20 10.59
N CYS A 203 28.41 18.42 11.68
CA CYS A 203 27.84 19.72 11.99
C CYS A 203 28.93 20.79 11.95
#